data_AF-A0A1F6A180-F1
#
_entry.id   AF-A0A1F6A180-F1
#
_cell.length_a   1.000
_cell.length_b   1.000
_cell.length_c   1.000
_cell.angle_alpha   90.00
_cell.angle_beta   90.00
_cell.angle_gamma   90.00
#
_symmetry.space_group_name_H-M   'P 1'
#
loop_
_entity.id
_entity.type
_entity.pdbx_description
1 polymer ?
#
loop_
_entity_poly.entity_id
_entity_poly.type
_entity_poly.pdbx_seq_one_letter_code
_entity_poly.pdbx_strand_id
1 'polypeptide(L)'
;MQRLFTLLHLAFFFCLGAVTTTLILLSVAYLVFMSRYQDRAFPGVKVASVDVSGKTEEEIATVLTTTYRFGPTPPLTLHFSSPEASLAATAQELNLALDTRLMASRALSIGRQTPNPYFNLLQIVAAYNHAINLPLEISYHSRLLGQKLDAVAPLIEKEPVSAIFDFNPEAGPDRKGRVEAFSPSKNGLALDRPKIIPSLVSQTKFFLTNRGGSGGDSLNIPLYTKTVYPSVQTSAAETYGLHDLLGQGKSYFYDSIPGRVYNISLGTQKVSGRLVAPGEIFSFNESIGTVSAVFGFQKAYSIIKGKTVLDDGGGVCQVSTTLYRAVLNAGLPVVERVAHAYRVGFYEQGGFFPGLDATVYPPSPDFRFQNDTGHWLLLQANFDQAKKQLTFDIFGTADGRQTTIDGPYFLSTSPPPEPVYEDDPTLPASQVKQVDTAHAGAKVYFKRKVTRGDEVLIDETVNSNYIPWPARYLRGTKT
;
A
#
# COMPACT_ATOMS: atom_id res chain seq x y z
N MET A 1 34.21 -63.82 53.15
CA MET A 1 33.18 -62.92 52.57
C MET A 1 32.87 -61.69 53.42
N GLN A 2 32.57 -61.82 54.72
CA GLN A 2 32.24 -60.68 55.59
C GLN A 2 33.27 -59.53 55.60
N ARG A 3 34.57 -59.82 55.82
CA ARG A 3 35.64 -58.79 55.85
C ARG A 3 35.81 -58.01 54.54
N LEU A 4 35.60 -58.66 53.39
CA LEU A 4 35.68 -58.02 52.07
C LEU A 4 34.49 -57.05 51.89
N PHE A 5 33.30 -57.45 52.36
CA PHE A 5 32.11 -56.61 52.35
C PHE A 5 32.25 -55.36 53.23
N THR A 6 32.91 -55.50 54.39
CA THR A 6 33.20 -54.38 55.30
C THR A 6 34.21 -53.41 54.70
N LEU A 7 35.28 -53.90 54.07
CA LEU A 7 36.28 -53.07 53.39
C LEU A 7 35.69 -52.32 52.19
N LEU A 8 34.85 -52.98 51.39
CA LEU A 8 34.14 -52.34 50.27
C LEU A 8 33.16 -51.27 50.75
N HIS A 9 32.43 -51.51 51.85
CA HIS A 9 31.57 -50.51 52.47
C HIS A 9 32.37 -49.30 52.97
N LEU A 10 33.49 -49.54 53.66
CA LEU A 10 34.34 -48.45 54.18
C LEU A 10 34.93 -47.61 53.04
N ALA A 11 35.41 -48.27 51.98
CA ALA A 11 35.91 -47.60 50.78
C ALA A 11 34.81 -46.79 50.07
N PHE A 12 33.60 -47.33 49.96
CA PHE A 12 32.46 -46.63 49.38
C PHE A 12 32.12 -45.34 50.15
N PHE A 13 32.00 -45.40 51.48
CA PHE A 13 31.71 -44.22 52.30
C PHE A 13 32.86 -43.20 52.30
N PHE A 14 34.11 -43.67 52.25
CA PHE A 14 35.27 -42.78 52.10
C PHE A 14 35.26 -42.06 50.74
N CYS A 15 35.03 -42.79 49.64
CA CYS A 15 34.90 -42.21 48.30
C CYS A 15 33.71 -41.24 48.22
N LEU A 16 32.57 -41.61 48.80
CA LEU A 16 31.39 -40.73 48.86
C LEU A 16 31.71 -39.45 49.65
N GLY A 17 32.36 -39.58 50.80
CA GLY A 17 32.82 -38.45 51.63
C GLY A 17 33.77 -37.53 50.87
N ALA A 18 34.75 -38.09 50.16
CA ALA A 18 35.68 -37.34 49.32
C ALA A 18 34.93 -36.58 48.21
N VAL A 19 34.05 -37.27 47.46
CA VAL A 19 33.23 -36.64 46.40
C VAL A 19 32.36 -35.52 46.96
N THR A 20 31.69 -35.74 48.09
CA THR A 20 30.86 -34.70 48.72
C THR A 20 31.69 -33.50 49.18
N THR A 21 32.87 -33.73 49.75
CA THR A 21 33.77 -32.66 50.19
C THR A 21 34.25 -31.84 48.99
N THR A 22 34.64 -32.50 47.90
CA THR A 22 35.03 -31.84 46.65
C THR A 22 33.88 -31.02 46.06
N LEU A 23 32.65 -31.56 46.03
CA LEU A 23 31.48 -30.82 45.56
C LEU A 23 31.17 -29.59 46.40
N ILE A 24 31.31 -29.67 47.73
CA ILE A 24 31.14 -28.53 48.63
C ILE A 24 32.22 -27.47 48.35
N LEU A 25 33.49 -27.87 48.26
CA LEU A 25 34.59 -26.94 47.97
C LEU A 25 34.41 -26.25 46.61
N LEU A 26 34.00 -27.00 45.57
CA LEU A 26 33.69 -26.44 44.25
C LEU A 26 32.50 -25.48 44.30
N SER A 27 31.47 -25.80 45.09
CA SER A 27 30.31 -24.94 45.27
C SER A 27 30.67 -23.63 45.98
N VAL A 28 31.48 -23.70 47.04
CA VAL A 28 32.00 -22.52 47.74
C VAL A 28 32.89 -21.68 46.83
N ALA A 29 33.81 -22.31 46.09
CA ALA A 29 34.66 -21.62 45.13
C ALA A 29 33.83 -20.93 44.04
N TYR A 30 32.78 -21.59 43.53
CA TYR A 30 31.84 -21.00 42.59
C TYR A 30 31.11 -19.79 43.19
N LEU A 31 30.60 -19.88 44.42
CA LEU A 31 29.92 -18.75 45.08
C LEU A 31 30.86 -17.56 45.32
N VAL A 32 32.09 -17.82 45.76
CA VAL A 32 33.12 -16.78 45.92
C VAL A 32 33.46 -16.13 44.57
N PHE A 33 33.61 -16.94 43.52
CA PHE A 33 33.81 -16.45 42.16
C PHE A 33 32.64 -15.57 41.70
N MET A 34 31.40 -16.04 41.86
CA MET A 34 30.20 -15.28 41.48
C MET A 34 30.08 -13.97 42.29
N SER A 35 30.42 -13.99 43.58
CA SER A 35 30.44 -12.78 44.42
C SER A 35 31.50 -11.77 43.97
N ARG A 36 32.73 -12.24 43.66
CA ARG A 36 33.80 -11.39 43.13
C ARG A 36 33.42 -10.68 41.84
N TYR A 37 32.62 -11.34 41.00
CA TYR A 37 32.19 -10.82 39.70
C TYR A 37 30.76 -10.29 39.68
N GLN A 38 30.10 -10.05 40.82
CA GLN A 38 28.67 -9.73 40.86
C GLN A 38 28.26 -8.65 39.83
N ASP A 39 28.98 -7.52 39.79
CA ASP A 39 28.75 -6.40 38.87
C ASP A 39 29.87 -6.22 37.83
N ARG A 40 30.60 -7.30 37.51
CA ARG A 40 31.79 -7.25 36.64
C ARG A 40 31.70 -8.27 35.51
N ALA A 41 32.23 -7.92 34.34
CA ALA A 41 32.27 -8.87 33.22
C ALA A 41 33.18 -10.05 33.55
N PHE A 42 32.78 -11.26 33.15
CA PHE A 42 33.59 -12.44 33.40
C PHE A 42 34.87 -12.45 32.55
N PRO A 43 35.92 -13.17 32.99
CA PRO A 43 37.13 -13.37 32.21
C PRO A 43 36.85 -13.89 30.79
N GLY A 44 37.51 -13.28 29.81
CA GLY A 44 37.40 -13.65 28.40
C GLY A 44 36.25 -12.97 27.64
N VAL A 45 35.45 -12.12 28.30
CA VAL A 45 34.48 -11.26 27.61
C VAL A 45 35.19 -10.08 26.98
N LYS A 46 34.95 -9.86 25.69
CA LYS A 46 35.48 -8.74 24.90
C LYS A 46 34.34 -8.00 24.20
N VAL A 47 34.54 -6.72 23.92
CA VAL A 47 33.64 -5.92 23.08
C VAL A 47 34.46 -5.26 21.99
N ALA A 48 34.12 -5.53 20.73
CA ALA A 48 34.84 -5.07 19.54
C ALA A 48 36.36 -5.38 19.59
N SER A 49 36.73 -6.48 20.25
CA SER A 49 38.11 -6.93 20.53
C SER A 49 38.81 -6.26 21.72
N VAL A 50 38.17 -5.30 22.40
CA VAL A 50 38.64 -4.73 23.66
C VAL A 50 38.31 -5.68 24.81
N ASP A 51 39.31 -6.04 25.60
CA ASP A 51 39.11 -6.86 26.80
C ASP A 51 38.40 -6.05 27.90
N VAL A 52 37.23 -6.55 28.31
CA VAL A 52 36.40 -5.94 29.35
C VAL A 52 36.34 -6.77 30.63
N SER A 53 37.13 -7.85 30.69
CA SER A 53 37.18 -8.76 31.83
C SER A 53 37.39 -8.02 33.16
N GLY A 54 36.56 -8.32 34.14
CA GLY A 54 36.63 -7.73 35.48
C GLY A 54 36.16 -6.27 35.58
N LYS A 55 35.69 -5.65 34.50
CA LYS A 55 35.20 -4.26 34.51
C LYS A 55 33.71 -4.17 34.86
N THR A 56 33.33 -3.10 35.56
CA THR A 56 31.93 -2.74 35.82
C THR A 56 31.27 -2.11 34.59
N GLU A 57 29.95 -1.93 34.61
CA GLU A 57 29.22 -1.31 33.51
C GLU A 57 29.78 0.07 33.11
N GLU A 58 30.03 0.92 34.10
CA GLU A 58 30.62 2.25 33.91
C GLU A 58 32.04 2.17 33.35
N GLU A 59 32.89 1.29 33.91
CA GLU A 59 34.26 1.09 33.44
C GLU A 59 34.28 0.61 31.99
N ILE A 60 33.37 -0.29 31.59
CA ILE A 60 33.21 -0.75 30.21
C ILE A 60 32.80 0.42 29.32
N ALA A 61 31.77 1.18 29.70
CA ALA A 61 31.30 2.30 28.91
C ALA A 61 32.39 3.37 28.70
N THR A 62 33.16 3.68 29.74
CA THR A 62 34.29 4.61 29.67
C THR A 62 35.40 4.09 28.76
N VAL A 63 35.76 2.81 28.87
CA VAL A 63 36.78 2.18 28.02
C VAL A 63 36.34 2.23 26.55
N LEU A 64 35.11 1.84 26.24
CA LEU A 64 34.60 1.85 24.87
C LEU A 64 34.53 3.25 24.27
N THR A 65 34.06 4.23 25.04
CA THR A 65 34.03 5.64 24.62
C THR A 65 35.44 6.21 24.39
N THR A 66 36.42 5.72 25.15
CA THR A 66 37.81 6.14 25.01
C THR A 66 38.50 5.51 23.81
N THR A 67 38.24 4.21 23.58
CA THR A 67 38.84 3.45 22.48
C THR A 67 38.23 3.80 21.12
N TYR A 68 36.90 3.88 21.04
CA TYR A 68 36.18 4.15 19.79
C TYR A 68 35.62 5.57 19.83
N ARG A 69 36.35 6.52 19.24
CA ARG A 69 35.95 7.93 19.19
C ARG A 69 35.54 8.32 17.79
N PHE A 70 34.44 9.07 17.68
CA PHE A 70 34.04 9.73 16.44
C PHE A 70 34.96 10.90 16.04
N GLY A 71 35.99 11.20 16.84
CA GLY A 71 36.93 12.30 16.64
C GLY A 71 36.36 13.61 17.22
N PRO A 72 37.13 14.36 18.02
CA PRO A 72 36.60 15.53 18.71
C PRO A 72 36.41 16.74 17.79
N THR A 73 37.16 16.84 16.67
CA THR A 73 37.09 17.97 15.73
C THR A 73 38.03 17.73 14.53
N PRO A 74 37.58 17.92 13.26
CA PRO A 74 36.20 18.15 12.86
C PRO A 74 35.32 16.88 13.06
N PRO A 75 33.99 17.06 13.17
CA PRO A 75 33.05 15.94 13.26
C PRO A 75 33.14 15.00 12.05
N LEU A 76 32.94 13.69 12.28
CA LEU A 76 32.82 12.70 11.20
C LEU A 76 31.72 13.14 10.23
N THR A 77 32.09 13.34 8.97
CA THR A 77 31.14 13.70 7.91
C THR A 77 30.72 12.44 7.16
N LEU A 78 29.41 12.20 7.10
CA LEU A 78 28.80 11.12 6.35
C LEU A 78 28.34 11.69 5.00
N HIS A 79 28.92 11.20 3.92
CA HIS A 79 28.51 11.54 2.56
C HIS A 79 27.59 10.44 2.06
N PHE A 80 26.31 10.73 1.93
CA PHE A 80 25.38 9.81 1.30
C PHE A 80 25.37 10.08 -0.20
N SER A 81 25.66 9.08 -1.03
CA SER A 81 25.83 9.28 -2.47
C SER A 81 25.13 8.21 -3.32
N SER A 82 24.58 8.66 -4.44
CA SER A 82 24.09 7.89 -5.59
C SER A 82 24.64 8.53 -6.87
N PRO A 83 24.53 7.87 -8.04
CA PRO A 83 24.84 8.52 -9.31
C PRO A 83 24.05 9.82 -9.56
N GLU A 84 22.83 9.93 -9.04
CA GLU A 84 21.91 11.05 -9.30
C GLU A 84 22.05 12.20 -8.30
N ALA A 85 22.34 11.91 -7.04
CA ALA A 85 22.41 12.91 -5.99
C ALA A 85 23.33 12.51 -4.84
N SER A 86 23.79 13.52 -4.11
CA SER A 86 24.57 13.36 -2.88
C SER A 86 24.12 14.33 -1.80
N LEU A 87 24.20 13.93 -0.54
CA LEU A 87 24.04 14.80 0.63
C LEU A 87 25.14 14.53 1.63
N ALA A 88 25.43 15.53 2.48
CA ALA A 88 26.33 15.35 3.61
C ALA A 88 25.55 15.57 4.92
N ALA A 89 25.88 14.79 5.95
CA ALA A 89 25.43 15.02 7.31
C ALA A 89 26.58 14.71 8.27
N THR A 90 26.69 15.47 9.35
CA THR A 90 27.66 15.16 10.40
C THR A 90 27.12 14.07 11.34
N ALA A 91 28.00 13.32 11.99
CA ALA A 91 27.62 12.34 13.00
C ALA A 91 26.75 12.99 14.12
N GLN A 92 27.04 14.23 14.49
CA GLN A 92 26.30 15.03 15.48
C GLN A 92 24.88 15.33 14.99
N GLU A 93 24.70 15.73 13.74
CA GLU A 93 23.37 15.98 13.17
C GLU A 93 22.46 14.75 13.18
N LEU A 94 23.03 13.55 13.16
CA LEU A 94 22.26 12.30 13.23
C LEU A 94 22.16 11.72 14.66
N ASN A 95 22.76 12.39 15.65
CA ASN A 95 23.02 11.83 16.98
C ASN A 95 23.63 10.42 16.90
N LEU A 96 24.57 10.25 15.97
CA LEU A 96 25.30 9.00 15.80
C LEU A 96 26.25 8.83 16.98
N ALA A 97 26.06 7.76 17.74
CA ALA A 97 26.80 7.48 18.95
C ALA A 97 27.01 5.98 19.13
N LEU A 98 27.91 5.62 20.05
CA LEU A 98 28.06 4.26 20.53
C LEU A 98 27.03 4.01 21.62
N ASP A 99 26.29 2.90 21.51
CA ASP A 99 25.40 2.48 22.59
C ASP A 99 26.20 1.71 23.64
N THR A 100 27.05 2.45 24.37
CA THR A 100 28.00 1.89 25.35
C THR A 100 27.29 1.21 26.51
N ARG A 101 26.12 1.72 26.92
CA ARG A 101 25.28 1.11 27.95
C ARG A 101 24.72 -0.23 27.49
N LEU A 102 24.19 -0.31 26.26
CA LEU A 102 23.73 -1.60 25.71
C LEU A 102 24.89 -2.60 25.59
N MET A 103 26.06 -2.17 25.12
CA MET A 103 27.23 -3.04 25.03
C MET A 103 27.71 -3.53 26.40
N ALA A 104 27.77 -2.63 27.40
CA ALA A 104 28.18 -2.96 28.75
C ALA A 104 27.19 -3.92 29.44
N SER A 105 25.89 -3.64 29.36
CA SER A 105 24.85 -4.53 29.88
C SER A 105 24.87 -5.91 29.21
N ARG A 106 25.10 -5.99 27.88
CA ARG A 106 25.28 -7.28 27.18
C ARG A 106 26.52 -8.02 27.65
N ALA A 107 27.64 -7.34 27.83
CA ALA A 107 28.87 -7.93 28.37
C ALA A 107 28.67 -8.50 29.78
N LEU A 108 27.97 -7.76 30.66
CA LEU A 108 27.61 -8.22 32.00
C LEU A 108 26.54 -9.31 31.99
N SER A 109 25.70 -9.40 30.96
CA SER A 109 24.69 -10.46 30.89
C SER A 109 25.30 -11.85 30.64
N ILE A 110 26.50 -11.95 30.04
CA ILE A 110 27.16 -13.23 29.75
C ILE A 110 27.34 -14.02 31.05
N GLY A 111 26.91 -15.28 31.05
CA GLY A 111 26.93 -16.12 32.26
C GLY A 111 25.86 -15.76 33.30
N ARG A 112 24.90 -14.89 32.97
CA ARG A 112 23.81 -14.43 33.85
C ARG A 112 22.43 -14.40 33.15
N GLN A 113 22.33 -14.84 31.90
CA GLN A 113 21.13 -14.62 31.07
C GLN A 113 19.95 -15.53 31.44
N THR A 114 20.21 -16.65 32.13
CA THR A 114 19.19 -17.67 32.36
C THR A 114 19.04 -18.00 33.85
N PRO A 115 17.84 -18.43 34.29
CA PRO A 115 17.65 -19.00 35.62
C PRO A 115 18.41 -20.33 35.83
N ASN A 116 18.92 -20.95 34.75
CA ASN A 116 19.58 -22.24 34.81
C ASN A 116 21.10 -22.06 35.04
N PRO A 117 21.62 -22.45 36.22
CA PRO A 117 23.03 -22.25 36.58
C PRO A 117 24.00 -23.04 35.69
N TYR A 118 23.57 -24.14 35.08
CA TYR A 118 24.40 -24.95 34.19
C TYR A 118 24.75 -24.20 32.89
N PHE A 119 23.75 -23.59 32.23
CA PHE A 119 24.00 -22.81 31.01
C PHE A 119 24.86 -21.57 31.28
N ASN A 120 24.65 -20.92 32.42
CA ASN A 120 25.46 -19.80 32.87
C ASN A 120 26.93 -20.22 33.06
N LEU A 121 27.18 -21.36 33.71
CA LEU A 121 28.53 -21.90 33.88
C LEU A 121 29.19 -22.24 32.52
N LEU A 122 28.46 -22.86 31.59
CA LEU A 122 28.99 -23.14 30.25
C LEU A 122 29.41 -21.87 29.50
N GLN A 123 28.62 -20.78 29.60
CA GLN A 123 28.99 -19.51 28.99
C GLN A 123 30.25 -18.89 29.62
N ILE A 124 30.41 -19.00 30.95
CA ILE A 124 31.60 -18.51 31.66
C ILE A 124 32.84 -19.30 31.19
N VAL A 125 32.76 -20.62 31.12
CA VAL A 125 33.86 -21.48 30.66
C VAL A 125 34.19 -21.20 29.19
N ALA A 126 33.18 -21.04 28.33
CA ALA A 126 33.36 -20.71 26.93
C ALA A 126 34.03 -19.34 26.74
N ALA A 127 33.62 -18.32 27.51
CA ALA A 127 34.27 -17.02 27.51
C ALA A 127 35.75 -17.14 27.90
N TYR A 128 36.07 -17.88 28.96
CA TYR A 128 37.44 -18.06 29.40
C TYR A 128 38.33 -18.76 28.36
N ASN A 129 37.84 -19.83 27.73
CA ASN A 129 38.64 -20.65 26.81
C ASN A 129 38.76 -20.07 25.40
N HIS A 130 37.71 -19.44 24.89
CA HIS A 130 37.62 -19.04 23.48
C HIS A 130 37.49 -17.53 23.26
N ALA A 131 37.31 -16.76 24.34
CA ALA A 131 36.85 -15.38 24.32
C ALA A 131 35.49 -15.20 23.64
N ILE A 132 34.56 -14.50 24.29
CA ILE A 132 33.31 -14.07 23.67
C ILE A 132 33.47 -12.62 23.25
N ASN A 133 33.52 -12.36 21.95
CA ASN A 133 33.64 -11.01 21.41
C ASN A 133 32.29 -10.48 20.96
N LEU A 134 31.75 -9.50 21.70
CA LEU A 134 30.52 -8.82 21.34
C LEU A 134 30.77 -7.76 20.25
N PRO A 135 29.85 -7.59 19.29
CA PRO A 135 30.00 -6.59 18.25
C PRO A 135 29.87 -5.17 18.83
N LEU A 136 30.48 -4.20 18.13
CA LEU A 136 30.23 -2.78 18.38
C LEU A 136 28.76 -2.47 18.07
N GLU A 137 28.10 -1.65 18.87
CA GLU A 137 26.72 -1.21 18.63
C GLU A 137 26.63 0.30 18.45
N ILE A 138 25.92 0.70 17.39
CA ILE A 138 25.79 2.09 16.96
C ILE A 138 24.33 2.49 17.11
N SER A 139 24.10 3.57 17.84
CA SER A 139 22.81 4.25 17.95
C SER A 139 22.78 5.47 17.04
N TYR A 140 21.60 5.78 16.51
CA TYR A 140 21.33 6.99 15.73
C TYR A 140 19.89 7.43 15.97
N HIS A 141 19.57 8.69 15.67
CA HIS A 141 18.19 9.16 15.75
C HIS A 141 17.44 8.92 14.43
N SER A 142 16.53 7.95 14.44
CA SER A 142 15.77 7.52 13.25
C SER A 142 15.02 8.65 12.56
N ARG A 143 14.46 9.60 13.32
CA ARG A 143 13.74 10.77 12.77
C ARG A 143 14.67 11.71 12.00
N LEU A 144 15.85 12.01 12.52
CA LEU A 144 16.80 12.92 11.87
C LEU A 144 17.38 12.30 10.60
N LEU A 145 17.71 11.01 10.64
CA LEU A 145 18.11 10.27 9.44
C LEU A 145 16.98 10.26 8.41
N GLY A 146 15.74 10.01 8.83
CA GLY A 146 14.56 10.09 7.97
C GLY A 146 14.46 11.44 7.26
N GLN A 147 14.52 12.55 8.00
CA GLN A 147 14.48 13.90 7.46
C GLN A 147 15.59 14.20 6.45
N LYS A 148 16.82 13.71 6.70
CA LYS A 148 17.93 13.85 5.74
C LYS A 148 17.69 13.06 4.45
N LEU A 149 17.16 11.84 4.56
CA LEU A 149 16.79 11.02 3.40
C LEU A 149 15.59 11.62 2.64
N ASP A 150 14.62 12.20 3.35
CA ASP A 150 13.47 12.89 2.75
C ASP A 150 13.90 14.15 1.98
N ALA A 151 14.96 14.83 2.42
CA ALA A 151 15.49 16.01 1.73
C ALA A 151 16.15 15.67 0.39
N VAL A 152 16.75 14.47 0.25
CA VAL A 152 17.36 14.02 -1.03
C VAL A 152 16.39 13.22 -1.89
N ALA A 153 15.32 12.67 -1.30
CA ALA A 153 14.35 11.83 -1.98
C ALA A 153 13.80 12.48 -3.28
N PRO A 154 13.36 13.76 -3.31
CA PRO A 154 12.84 14.37 -4.55
C PRO A 154 13.83 14.45 -5.72
N LEU A 155 15.14 14.35 -5.45
CA LEU A 155 16.17 14.38 -6.48
C LEU A 155 16.41 12.99 -7.11
N ILE A 156 16.06 11.93 -6.39
CA ILE A 156 16.31 10.53 -6.76
C ILE A 156 14.99 9.85 -7.15
N GLU A 157 13.95 10.03 -6.34
CA GLU A 157 12.69 9.34 -6.45
C GLU A 157 11.90 9.85 -7.66
N LYS A 158 11.50 8.91 -8.50
CA LYS A 158 10.73 9.15 -9.73
C LYS A 158 9.52 8.25 -9.67
N GLU A 159 8.33 8.82 -9.76
CA GLU A 159 7.11 8.04 -9.85
C GLU A 159 7.10 7.23 -11.15
N PRO A 160 6.63 5.96 -11.13
CA PRO A 160 6.47 5.18 -12.33
C PRO A 160 5.34 5.74 -13.19
N VAL A 161 5.45 5.57 -14.51
CA VAL A 161 4.42 5.96 -15.48
C VAL A 161 3.86 4.71 -16.12
N SER A 162 2.55 4.48 -15.99
CA SER A 162 1.87 3.32 -16.59
C SER A 162 1.72 3.47 -18.10
N ALA A 163 1.75 2.34 -18.80
CA ALA A 163 1.47 2.30 -20.23
C ALA A 163 0.00 2.67 -20.50
N ILE A 164 -0.22 3.37 -21.60
CA ILE A 164 -1.54 3.64 -22.16
C ILE A 164 -1.61 2.90 -23.49
N PHE A 165 -2.64 2.08 -23.66
CA PHE A 165 -2.90 1.31 -24.86
C PHE A 165 -3.92 1.99 -25.76
N ASP A 166 -3.79 1.83 -27.07
CA ASP A 166 -4.79 2.25 -28.04
C ASP A 166 -5.05 1.11 -29.03
N PHE A 167 -6.24 1.09 -29.60
CA PHE A 167 -6.63 0.08 -30.58
C PHE A 167 -6.45 0.63 -31.98
N ASN A 168 -5.52 0.05 -32.74
CA ASN A 168 -5.34 0.38 -34.14
C ASN A 168 -6.13 -0.61 -35.00
N PRO A 169 -7.26 -0.21 -35.62
CA PRO A 169 -8.10 -1.11 -36.43
C PRO A 169 -7.42 -1.58 -37.72
N GLU A 170 -6.40 -0.87 -38.19
CA GLU A 170 -5.67 -1.21 -39.42
C GLU A 170 -4.42 -2.06 -39.14
N ALA A 171 -4.04 -2.21 -37.87
CA ALA A 171 -2.90 -3.02 -37.46
C ALA A 171 -3.19 -4.53 -37.49
N GLY A 172 -2.12 -5.32 -37.45
CA GLY A 172 -2.15 -6.78 -37.41
C GLY A 172 -2.08 -7.45 -38.79
N PRO A 173 -1.63 -8.72 -38.85
CA PRO A 173 -1.43 -9.45 -40.11
C PRO A 173 -2.71 -9.64 -40.93
N ASP A 174 -3.88 -9.65 -40.27
CA ASP A 174 -5.18 -9.90 -40.89
C ASP A 174 -6.06 -8.64 -41.04
N ARG A 175 -5.55 -7.44 -40.73
CA ARG A 175 -6.35 -6.18 -40.64
C ARG A 175 -7.60 -6.28 -39.74
N LYS A 176 -7.56 -7.12 -38.72
CA LYS A 176 -8.60 -7.23 -37.68
C LYS A 176 -8.42 -6.22 -36.54
N GLY A 177 -7.41 -5.37 -36.66
CA GLY A 177 -6.97 -4.45 -35.63
C GLY A 177 -6.13 -5.12 -34.55
N ARG A 178 -5.30 -4.34 -33.86
CA ARG A 178 -4.49 -4.80 -32.74
C ARG A 178 -4.32 -3.68 -31.71
N VAL A 179 -4.25 -4.07 -30.45
CA VAL A 179 -3.84 -3.18 -29.36
C VAL A 179 -2.33 -2.91 -29.45
N GLU A 180 -1.97 -1.63 -29.42
CA GLU A 180 -0.59 -1.15 -29.38
C GLU A 180 -0.41 -0.19 -28.19
N ALA A 181 0.81 -0.11 -27.65
CA ALA A 181 1.11 0.86 -26.60
C ALA A 181 1.22 2.26 -27.21
N PHE A 182 0.20 3.09 -27.01
CA PHE A 182 0.19 4.50 -27.41
C PHE A 182 1.21 5.33 -26.62
N SER A 183 1.36 5.05 -25.32
CA SER A 183 2.39 5.64 -24.47
C SER A 183 3.10 4.53 -23.70
N PRO A 184 4.41 4.32 -23.89
CA PRO A 184 5.14 3.28 -23.19
C PRO A 184 5.30 3.59 -21.70
N SER A 185 5.23 2.55 -20.87
CA SER A 185 5.47 2.65 -19.44
C SER A 185 6.91 3.02 -19.13
N LYS A 186 7.14 3.76 -18.05
CA LYS A 186 8.47 4.06 -17.51
C LYS A 186 8.56 3.61 -16.07
N ASN A 187 9.61 2.86 -15.75
CA ASN A 187 9.86 2.48 -14.36
C ASN A 187 10.21 3.71 -13.52
N GLY A 188 9.69 3.72 -12.31
CA GLY A 188 10.05 4.66 -11.27
C GLY A 188 11.31 4.22 -10.53
N LEU A 189 11.75 5.09 -9.64
CA LEU A 189 12.89 4.87 -8.76
C LEU A 189 12.49 5.33 -7.36
N ALA A 190 12.86 4.57 -6.33
CA ALA A 190 12.63 4.95 -4.94
C ALA A 190 13.87 4.65 -4.09
N LEU A 191 14.04 5.36 -2.96
CA LEU A 191 15.09 5.03 -2.00
C LEU A 191 14.82 3.67 -1.32
N ASP A 192 15.84 2.82 -1.27
CA ASP A 192 15.81 1.55 -0.55
C ASP A 192 16.28 1.76 0.90
N ARG A 193 15.46 2.48 1.67
CA ARG A 193 15.72 2.81 3.08
C ARG A 193 16.07 1.58 3.94
N PRO A 194 15.40 0.42 3.78
CA PRO A 194 15.77 -0.81 4.49
C PRO A 194 17.20 -1.30 4.22
N LYS A 195 17.83 -0.95 3.08
CA LYS A 195 19.25 -1.23 2.81
C LYS A 195 20.19 -0.11 3.26
N ILE A 196 19.77 1.15 3.14
CA ILE A 196 20.60 2.32 3.52
C ILE A 196 20.93 2.28 5.02
N ILE A 197 19.94 1.98 5.87
CA ILE A 197 20.11 2.01 7.33
C ILE A 197 21.15 0.97 7.82
N PRO A 198 21.05 -0.33 7.47
CA PRO A 198 22.09 -1.30 7.82
C PRO A 198 23.45 -0.95 7.25
N SER A 199 23.51 -0.35 6.05
CA SER A 199 24.77 0.09 5.46
C SER A 199 25.42 1.24 6.24
N LEU A 200 24.63 2.23 6.69
CA LEU A 200 25.13 3.28 7.59
C LEU A 200 25.77 2.67 8.83
N VAL A 201 25.07 1.74 9.47
CA VAL A 201 25.52 1.08 10.70
C VAL A 201 26.78 0.24 10.45
N SER A 202 26.78 -0.62 9.43
CA SER A 202 27.90 -1.52 9.15
C SER A 202 29.17 -0.75 8.76
N GLN A 203 29.03 0.29 7.93
CA GLN A 203 30.16 1.12 7.54
C GLN A 203 30.68 1.96 8.69
N THR A 204 29.80 2.48 9.56
CA THR A 204 30.22 3.17 10.77
C THR A 204 31.00 2.22 11.70
N LYS A 205 30.51 0.98 11.89
CA LYS A 205 31.21 -0.04 12.69
C LYS A 205 32.59 -0.33 12.10
N PHE A 206 32.67 -0.62 10.79
CA PHE A 206 33.92 -0.88 10.09
C PHE A 206 34.89 0.29 10.20
N PHE A 207 34.38 1.51 10.00
CA PHE A 207 35.16 2.73 10.11
C PHE A 207 35.77 2.89 11.51
N LEU A 208 35.00 2.66 12.57
CA LEU A 208 35.48 2.79 13.95
C LEU A 208 36.47 1.69 14.35
N THR A 209 36.29 0.46 13.86
CA THR A 209 37.17 -0.66 14.24
C THR A 209 38.50 -0.66 13.51
N ASN A 210 38.59 -0.03 12.34
CA ASN A 210 39.78 -0.03 11.49
C ASN A 210 40.55 1.31 11.50
N ARG A 211 40.17 2.24 12.38
CA ARG A 211 40.80 3.57 12.44
C ARG A 211 42.16 3.51 13.15
N GLY A 212 43.25 3.56 12.39
CA GLY A 212 44.56 4.02 12.85
C GLY A 212 44.60 5.55 12.72
N GLY A 213 44.48 6.28 13.83
CA GLY A 213 44.06 7.67 13.82
C GLY A 213 44.94 8.66 13.05
N SER A 214 44.30 9.55 12.27
CA SER A 214 44.60 10.99 12.19
C SER A 214 43.72 11.70 11.14
N GLY A 215 42.79 12.56 11.61
CA GLY A 215 42.36 13.80 10.93
C GLY A 215 41.32 13.74 9.79
N GLY A 216 40.18 14.40 9.99
CA GLY A 216 39.31 14.90 8.90
C GLY A 216 38.49 13.85 8.14
N ASP A 217 38.10 12.77 8.80
CA ASP A 217 37.57 11.61 8.11
C ASP A 217 36.14 11.82 7.57
N SER A 218 35.94 11.38 6.33
CA SER A 218 34.65 11.26 5.68
C SER A 218 34.29 9.78 5.49
N LEU A 219 33.01 9.46 5.62
CA LEU A 219 32.49 8.11 5.38
C LEU A 219 31.45 8.15 4.27
N ASN A 220 31.63 7.35 3.23
CA ASN A 220 30.72 7.33 2.08
C ASN A 220 29.63 6.27 2.23
N ILE A 221 28.41 6.69 2.52
CA ILE A 221 27.24 5.81 2.63
C ILE A 221 26.51 5.74 1.28
N PRO A 222 26.43 4.58 0.61
CA PRO A 222 25.68 4.47 -0.63
C PRO A 222 24.18 4.67 -0.37
N LEU A 223 23.57 5.55 -1.17
CA LEU A 223 22.13 5.70 -1.29
C LEU A 223 21.62 4.60 -2.22
N TYR A 224 21.22 3.48 -1.63
CA TYR A 224 20.59 2.40 -2.38
C TYR A 224 19.24 2.85 -2.92
N THR A 225 18.99 2.50 -4.17
CA THR A 225 17.71 2.69 -4.84
C THR A 225 17.09 1.36 -5.19
N LYS A 226 15.77 1.34 -5.36
CA LYS A 226 15.02 0.21 -5.90
C LYS A 226 14.14 0.70 -7.03
N THR A 227 14.01 -0.14 -8.06
CA THR A 227 13.08 0.11 -9.15
C THR A 227 11.64 -0.06 -8.65
N VAL A 228 10.78 0.91 -8.98
CA VAL A 228 9.34 0.81 -8.77
C VAL A 228 8.69 0.59 -10.13
N TYR A 229 7.98 -0.51 -10.28
CA TYR A 229 7.34 -0.84 -11.56
C TYR A 229 5.97 -0.16 -11.66
N PRO A 230 5.56 0.29 -12.85
CA PRO A 230 4.23 0.83 -13.06
C PRO A 230 3.15 -0.24 -12.89
N SER A 231 1.93 0.18 -12.56
CA SER A 231 0.78 -0.71 -12.42
C SER A 231 0.47 -1.47 -13.70
N VAL A 232 0.72 -0.83 -14.85
CA VAL A 232 0.58 -1.42 -16.19
C VAL A 232 1.88 -1.17 -16.96
N GLN A 233 2.60 -2.24 -17.28
CA GLN A 233 3.84 -2.17 -18.05
C GLN A 233 3.56 -2.23 -19.56
N THR A 234 4.45 -1.71 -20.41
CA THR A 234 4.32 -1.86 -21.87
C THR A 234 4.24 -3.32 -22.30
N SER A 235 4.98 -4.20 -21.61
CA SER A 235 4.96 -5.65 -21.82
C SER A 235 3.66 -6.32 -21.38
N ALA A 236 2.75 -5.61 -20.69
CA ALA A 236 1.48 -6.16 -20.22
C ALA A 236 0.62 -6.70 -21.36
N ALA A 237 0.65 -6.06 -22.54
CA ALA A 237 -0.12 -6.55 -23.69
C ALA A 237 0.29 -7.97 -24.09
N GLU A 238 1.59 -8.26 -24.17
CA GLU A 238 2.08 -9.60 -24.50
C GLU A 238 1.98 -10.56 -23.30
N THR A 239 2.25 -10.08 -22.08
CA THR A 239 2.27 -10.93 -20.87
C THR A 239 0.87 -11.40 -20.48
N TYR A 240 -0.14 -10.55 -20.66
CA TYR A 240 -1.52 -10.79 -20.24
C TYR A 240 -2.47 -11.05 -21.42
N GLY A 241 -1.98 -11.04 -22.66
CA GLY A 241 -2.78 -11.28 -23.86
C GLY A 241 -3.77 -10.17 -24.17
N LEU A 242 -3.42 -8.90 -23.93
CA LEU A 242 -4.29 -7.74 -24.16
C LEU A 242 -4.21 -7.27 -25.62
N HIS A 243 -4.63 -8.12 -26.56
CA HIS A 243 -4.45 -7.88 -27.99
C HIS A 243 -5.67 -7.26 -28.67
N ASP A 244 -6.85 -7.43 -28.08
CA ASP A 244 -8.14 -7.09 -28.67
C ASP A 244 -8.90 -6.08 -27.80
N LEU A 245 -9.62 -5.17 -28.46
CA LEU A 245 -10.65 -4.35 -27.80
C LEU A 245 -11.94 -5.16 -27.71
N LEU A 246 -12.29 -5.61 -26.50
CA LEU A 246 -13.48 -6.43 -26.28
C LEU A 246 -14.75 -5.59 -26.21
N GLY A 247 -14.68 -4.40 -25.59
CA GLY A 247 -15.82 -3.51 -25.48
C GLY A 247 -15.44 -2.09 -25.11
N GLN A 248 -16.23 -1.13 -25.60
CA GLN A 248 -16.06 0.29 -25.35
C GLN A 248 -17.36 0.89 -24.82
N GLY A 249 -17.27 1.70 -23.76
CA GLY A 249 -18.36 2.48 -23.20
C GLY A 249 -18.07 3.96 -23.30
N LYS A 250 -19.08 4.78 -23.58
CA LYS A 250 -18.97 6.25 -23.61
C LYS A 250 -20.05 6.92 -22.78
N SER A 251 -19.73 8.08 -22.23
CA SER A 251 -20.70 9.03 -21.67
C SER A 251 -20.21 10.47 -21.85
N TYR A 252 -21.12 11.43 -21.70
CA TYR A 252 -20.84 12.85 -21.90
C TYR A 252 -21.17 13.66 -20.65
N PHE A 253 -20.52 14.81 -20.50
CA PHE A 253 -20.70 15.69 -19.35
C PHE A 253 -20.85 17.17 -19.76
N TYR A 254 -21.59 17.42 -20.85
CA TYR A 254 -21.68 18.74 -21.51
C TYR A 254 -22.01 19.91 -20.56
N ASP A 255 -22.91 19.70 -19.60
CA ASP A 255 -23.44 20.74 -18.69
C ASP A 255 -23.06 20.51 -17.22
N SER A 256 -21.98 19.77 -16.99
CA SER A 256 -21.54 19.48 -15.63
C SER A 256 -20.83 20.67 -15.00
N ILE A 257 -21.21 21.00 -13.76
CA ILE A 257 -20.51 21.99 -12.94
C ILE A 257 -19.06 21.55 -12.69
N PRO A 258 -18.11 22.49 -12.48
CA PRO A 258 -16.68 22.18 -12.35
C PRO A 258 -16.35 21.09 -11.32
N GLY A 259 -16.99 21.11 -10.14
CA GLY A 259 -16.76 20.10 -9.11
C GLY A 259 -17.15 18.68 -9.55
N ARG A 260 -18.22 18.55 -10.34
CA ARG A 260 -18.63 17.26 -10.92
C ARG A 260 -17.62 16.78 -11.95
N VAL A 261 -17.16 17.67 -12.84
CA VAL A 261 -16.14 17.35 -13.85
C VAL A 261 -14.84 16.88 -13.19
N TYR A 262 -14.42 17.57 -12.11
CA TYR A 262 -13.27 17.17 -11.31
C TYR A 262 -13.43 15.77 -10.71
N ASN A 263 -14.59 15.49 -10.08
CA ASN A 263 -14.87 14.19 -9.48
C ASN A 263 -14.90 13.05 -10.50
N ILE A 264 -15.42 13.30 -11.72
CA ILE A 264 -15.39 12.32 -12.80
C ILE A 264 -13.95 12.02 -13.18
N SER A 265 -13.11 13.05 -13.36
CA SER A 265 -11.69 12.86 -13.67
C SER A 265 -10.96 12.07 -12.58
N LEU A 266 -11.13 12.46 -11.31
CA LEU A 266 -10.49 11.79 -10.18
C LEU A 266 -10.98 10.33 -10.02
N GLY A 267 -12.29 10.09 -10.11
CA GLY A 267 -12.86 8.75 -10.07
C GLY A 267 -12.37 7.88 -11.22
N THR A 268 -12.22 8.47 -12.42
CA THR A 268 -11.67 7.79 -13.59
C THR A 268 -10.22 7.36 -13.37
N GLN A 269 -9.37 8.25 -12.82
CA GLN A 269 -7.97 7.94 -12.53
C GLN A 269 -7.82 6.80 -11.52
N LYS A 270 -8.75 6.67 -10.58
CA LYS A 270 -8.73 5.60 -9.56
C LYS A 270 -9.11 4.22 -10.11
N VAL A 271 -9.91 4.17 -11.18
CA VAL A 271 -10.44 2.92 -11.76
C VAL A 271 -9.70 2.49 -13.02
N SER A 272 -9.15 3.45 -13.78
CA SER A 272 -8.37 3.20 -14.99
C SER A 272 -7.06 2.47 -14.68
N GLY A 273 -6.65 1.55 -15.55
CA GLY A 273 -5.45 0.73 -15.40
C GLY A 273 -5.64 -0.55 -14.60
N ARG A 274 -6.88 -0.90 -14.21
CA ARG A 274 -7.16 -2.12 -13.46
C ARG A 274 -7.05 -3.37 -14.35
N LEU A 275 -6.21 -4.33 -13.94
CA LEU A 275 -6.16 -5.68 -14.50
C LEU A 275 -7.12 -6.64 -13.80
N VAL A 276 -8.11 -7.19 -14.49
CA VAL A 276 -9.07 -8.15 -13.91
C VAL A 276 -8.66 -9.57 -14.31
N ALA A 277 -8.35 -10.42 -13.34
CA ALA A 277 -7.87 -11.78 -13.59
C ALA A 277 -8.97 -12.69 -14.14
N PRO A 278 -8.63 -13.77 -14.88
CA PRO A 278 -9.60 -14.80 -15.25
C PRO A 278 -10.37 -15.32 -14.03
N GLY A 279 -11.70 -15.30 -14.09
CA GLY A 279 -12.59 -15.73 -13.01
C GLY A 279 -12.85 -14.67 -11.92
N GLU A 280 -12.13 -13.55 -11.92
CA GLU A 280 -12.29 -12.49 -10.92
C GLU A 280 -13.64 -11.77 -11.06
N ILE A 281 -14.27 -11.42 -9.93
CA ILE A 281 -15.38 -10.47 -9.88
C ILE A 281 -14.79 -9.10 -9.55
N PHE A 282 -14.86 -8.17 -10.51
CA PHE A 282 -14.48 -6.79 -10.28
C PHE A 282 -15.56 -6.06 -9.47
N SER A 283 -15.15 -5.27 -8.48
CA SER A 283 -16.01 -4.32 -7.75
C SER A 283 -15.59 -2.88 -8.02
N PHE A 284 -16.56 -2.06 -8.46
CA PHE A 284 -16.33 -0.65 -8.68
C PHE A 284 -16.03 0.09 -7.37
N ASN A 285 -16.81 -0.18 -6.32
CA ASN A 285 -16.62 0.44 -5.01
C ASN A 285 -15.27 0.10 -4.38
N GLU A 286 -14.79 -1.14 -4.52
CA GLU A 286 -13.44 -1.51 -4.08
C GLU A 286 -12.36 -0.79 -4.89
N SER A 287 -12.55 -0.70 -6.22
CA SER A 287 -11.57 -0.05 -7.10
C SER A 287 -11.47 1.46 -6.88
N ILE A 288 -12.59 2.16 -6.66
CA ILE A 288 -12.57 3.61 -6.44
C ILE A 288 -12.15 3.97 -5.00
N GLY A 289 -12.42 3.09 -4.04
CA GLY A 289 -12.15 3.31 -2.63
C GLY A 289 -13.04 4.41 -2.02
N THR A 290 -12.57 5.01 -0.92
CA THR A 290 -13.35 5.99 -0.16
C THR A 290 -13.56 7.29 -0.95
N VAL A 291 -14.82 7.68 -1.09
CA VAL A 291 -15.24 8.92 -1.74
C VAL A 291 -15.48 9.99 -0.68
N SER A 292 -14.51 10.88 -0.45
CA SER A 292 -14.63 12.01 0.48
C SER A 292 -13.66 13.15 0.15
N ALA A 293 -13.89 14.32 0.74
CA ALA A 293 -13.00 15.48 0.62
C ALA A 293 -11.55 15.19 1.05
N VAL A 294 -11.34 14.33 2.05
CA VAL A 294 -9.99 13.93 2.50
C VAL A 294 -9.23 13.18 1.40
N PHE A 295 -9.95 12.44 0.54
CA PHE A 295 -9.38 11.74 -0.61
C PHE A 295 -9.45 12.56 -1.91
N GLY A 296 -9.68 13.87 -1.78
CA GLY A 296 -9.60 14.85 -2.86
C GLY A 296 -10.91 15.12 -3.59
N PHE A 297 -12.00 14.40 -3.31
CA PHE A 297 -13.27 14.63 -3.99
C PHE A 297 -13.88 15.99 -3.59
N GLN A 298 -14.51 16.65 -4.56
CA GLN A 298 -15.18 17.93 -4.37
C GLN A 298 -16.68 17.75 -4.15
N LYS A 299 -17.32 18.76 -3.55
CA LYS A 299 -18.77 18.79 -3.44
C LYS A 299 -19.42 18.97 -4.80
N ALA A 300 -20.34 18.07 -5.12
CA ALA A 300 -21.21 18.16 -6.28
C ALA A 300 -22.55 17.53 -5.97
N TYR A 301 -23.54 17.73 -6.84
CA TYR A 301 -24.87 17.18 -6.62
C TYR A 301 -24.87 15.65 -6.71
N SER A 302 -25.41 15.02 -5.67
CA SER A 302 -25.61 13.58 -5.51
C SER A 302 -27.06 13.31 -5.09
N ILE A 303 -27.57 12.14 -5.45
CA ILE A 303 -28.93 11.71 -5.12
C ILE A 303 -28.86 10.85 -3.86
N ILE A 304 -29.32 11.37 -2.72
CA ILE A 304 -29.25 10.69 -1.43
C ILE A 304 -30.62 10.70 -0.78
N LYS A 305 -31.12 9.52 -0.39
CA LYS A 305 -32.38 9.34 0.36
C LYS A 305 -33.56 10.13 -0.21
N GLY A 306 -33.73 10.16 -1.53
CA GLY A 306 -34.88 10.85 -2.13
C GLY A 306 -34.70 12.36 -2.38
N LYS A 307 -33.47 12.89 -2.28
CA LYS A 307 -33.15 14.31 -2.51
C LYS A 307 -31.86 14.49 -3.30
N THR A 308 -31.83 15.50 -4.16
CA THR A 308 -30.58 16.02 -4.74
C THR A 308 -29.90 16.95 -3.72
N VAL A 309 -28.72 16.56 -3.22
CA VAL A 309 -27.96 17.31 -2.22
C VAL A 309 -26.50 17.45 -2.63
N LEU A 310 -25.81 18.47 -2.12
CA LEU A 310 -24.35 18.56 -2.29
C LEU A 310 -23.67 17.54 -1.40
N ASP A 311 -22.95 16.60 -2.01
CA ASP A 311 -22.14 15.60 -1.33
C ASP A 311 -20.76 15.49 -2.00
N ASP A 312 -19.82 14.89 -1.29
CA ASP A 312 -18.51 14.60 -1.84
C ASP A 312 -18.63 13.55 -2.94
N GLY A 313 -17.98 13.78 -4.09
CA GLY A 313 -17.92 12.80 -5.16
C GLY A 313 -19.13 12.75 -6.09
N GLY A 314 -20.03 13.72 -6.05
CA GLY A 314 -21.06 13.87 -7.09
C GLY A 314 -20.43 13.84 -8.49
N GLY A 315 -20.88 12.91 -9.35
CA GLY A 315 -20.27 12.61 -10.65
C GLY A 315 -19.66 11.21 -10.76
N VAL A 316 -19.29 10.56 -9.66
CA VAL A 316 -18.70 9.21 -9.65
C VAL A 316 -19.57 8.16 -10.36
N CYS A 317 -20.90 8.23 -10.22
CA CYS A 317 -21.83 7.33 -10.91
C CYS A 317 -21.74 7.39 -12.46
N GLN A 318 -21.16 8.45 -13.02
CA GLN A 318 -20.91 8.51 -14.46
C GLN A 318 -19.74 7.60 -14.87
N VAL A 319 -18.75 7.45 -14.00
CA VAL A 319 -17.60 6.56 -14.23
C VAL A 319 -18.07 5.10 -14.25
N SER A 320 -18.84 4.67 -13.24
CA SER A 320 -19.46 3.33 -13.20
C SER A 320 -20.42 3.11 -14.37
N THR A 321 -21.22 4.10 -14.74
CA THR A 321 -22.13 4.02 -15.89
C THR A 321 -21.36 3.83 -17.20
N THR A 322 -20.24 4.52 -17.37
CA THR A 322 -19.42 4.38 -18.59
C THR A 322 -18.75 3.01 -18.64
N LEU A 323 -18.21 2.54 -17.52
CA LEU A 323 -17.66 1.19 -17.41
C LEU A 323 -18.73 0.11 -17.64
N TYR A 324 -19.93 0.28 -17.08
CA TYR A 324 -21.05 -0.64 -17.32
C TYR A 324 -21.38 -0.78 -18.80
N ARG A 325 -21.36 0.31 -19.57
CA ARG A 325 -21.55 0.25 -21.04
C ARG A 325 -20.43 -0.53 -21.73
N ALA A 326 -19.19 -0.36 -21.30
CA ALA A 326 -18.06 -1.11 -21.83
C ALA A 326 -18.21 -2.61 -21.52
N VAL A 327 -18.62 -2.96 -20.30
CA VAL A 327 -18.90 -4.34 -19.84
C VAL A 327 -20.05 -4.96 -20.63
N LEU A 328 -21.12 -4.20 -20.86
CA LEU A 328 -22.24 -4.64 -21.69
C LEU A 328 -21.74 -5.01 -23.09
N ASN A 329 -21.03 -4.09 -23.75
CA ASN A 329 -20.51 -4.26 -25.10
C ASN A 329 -19.47 -5.39 -25.20
N ALA A 330 -18.63 -5.56 -24.17
CA ALA A 330 -17.68 -6.66 -24.05
C ALA A 330 -18.33 -8.03 -23.82
N GLY A 331 -19.65 -8.10 -23.62
CA GLY A 331 -20.36 -9.35 -23.42
C GLY A 331 -20.01 -10.03 -22.11
N LEU A 332 -19.59 -9.27 -21.10
CA LEU A 332 -19.22 -9.80 -19.78
C LEU A 332 -20.46 -9.98 -18.89
N PRO A 333 -20.51 -11.02 -18.03
CA PRO A 333 -21.58 -11.20 -17.05
C PRO A 333 -21.61 -10.08 -16.01
N VAL A 334 -22.78 -9.49 -15.81
CA VAL A 334 -23.01 -8.48 -14.77
C VAL A 334 -23.48 -9.19 -13.50
N VAL A 335 -22.73 -9.04 -12.42
CA VAL A 335 -23.00 -9.67 -11.12
C VAL A 335 -23.92 -8.78 -10.28
N GLU A 336 -23.69 -7.48 -10.29
CA GLU A 336 -24.50 -6.51 -9.58
C GLU A 336 -24.62 -5.23 -10.40
N ARG A 337 -25.85 -4.76 -10.57
CA ARG A 337 -26.13 -3.45 -11.15
C ARG A 337 -27.45 -2.92 -10.58
N VAL A 338 -27.42 -1.66 -10.17
CA VAL A 338 -28.61 -0.90 -9.76
C VAL A 338 -28.76 0.32 -10.66
N ALA A 339 -29.96 0.54 -11.20
CA ALA A 339 -30.29 1.76 -11.95
C ALA A 339 -30.41 2.96 -11.00
N HIS A 340 -30.24 4.18 -11.51
CA HIS A 340 -30.56 5.39 -10.75
C HIS A 340 -32.04 5.42 -10.38
N ALA A 341 -32.35 6.07 -9.25
CA ALA A 341 -33.72 6.17 -8.76
C ALA A 341 -34.66 6.84 -9.78
N TYR A 342 -34.20 7.86 -10.49
CA TYR A 342 -34.95 8.55 -11.54
C TYR A 342 -34.11 8.69 -12.82
N ARG A 343 -34.75 9.05 -13.94
CA ARG A 343 -34.07 9.23 -15.23
C ARG A 343 -33.18 10.47 -15.20
N VAL A 344 -31.88 10.23 -15.15
CA VAL A 344 -30.86 11.28 -15.24
C VAL A 344 -30.51 11.52 -16.71
N GLY A 345 -31.00 12.63 -17.27
CA GLY A 345 -30.82 12.94 -18.70
C GLY A 345 -29.36 13.01 -19.17
N PHE A 346 -28.40 13.28 -18.28
CA PHE A 346 -26.96 13.25 -18.60
C PHE A 346 -26.48 11.91 -19.18
N TYR A 347 -27.08 10.80 -18.75
CA TYR A 347 -26.69 9.47 -19.24
C TYR A 347 -27.28 9.15 -20.61
N GLU A 348 -28.28 9.89 -21.06
CA GLU A 348 -28.94 9.70 -22.37
C GLU A 348 -28.35 10.63 -23.45
N GLN A 349 -27.37 11.47 -23.08
CA GLN A 349 -26.64 12.32 -24.03
C GLN A 349 -25.89 11.49 -25.07
N GLY A 350 -25.75 12.01 -26.30
CA GLY A 350 -25.02 11.30 -27.36
C GLY A 350 -25.77 10.11 -27.97
N GLY A 351 -27.10 10.07 -27.82
CA GLY A 351 -27.96 9.04 -28.42
C GLY A 351 -28.09 7.76 -27.59
N PHE A 352 -27.54 7.74 -26.37
CA PHE A 352 -27.77 6.63 -25.43
C PHE A 352 -29.21 6.64 -24.91
N PHE A 353 -29.72 5.47 -24.59
CA PHE A 353 -31.09 5.30 -24.14
C PHE A 353 -31.21 4.95 -22.63
N PRO A 354 -32.40 5.11 -22.03
CA PRO A 354 -32.61 4.78 -20.61
C PRO A 354 -32.38 3.29 -20.35
N GLY A 355 -31.71 2.96 -19.26
CA GLY A 355 -31.40 1.59 -18.86
C GLY A 355 -29.91 1.26 -18.87
N LEU A 356 -29.10 2.08 -19.54
CA LEU A 356 -27.65 1.90 -19.68
C LEU A 356 -26.83 2.61 -18.59
N ASP A 357 -27.39 2.76 -17.39
CA ASP A 357 -26.80 3.44 -16.24
C ASP A 357 -26.55 2.50 -15.06
N ALA A 358 -25.52 2.78 -14.26
CA ALA A 358 -25.20 2.01 -13.06
C ALA A 358 -24.84 2.97 -11.90
N THR A 359 -25.64 2.94 -10.83
CA THR A 359 -25.42 3.74 -9.62
C THR A 359 -24.44 3.04 -8.70
N VAL A 360 -23.60 3.83 -8.03
CA VAL A 360 -22.67 3.38 -7.00
C VAL A 360 -22.65 4.36 -5.84
N TYR A 361 -22.58 3.85 -4.61
CA TYR A 361 -22.40 4.64 -3.39
C TYR A 361 -21.72 3.76 -2.34
N PRO A 362 -20.40 3.86 -2.11
CA PRO A 362 -19.73 2.97 -1.16
C PRO A 362 -20.37 2.98 0.24
N PRO A 363 -20.61 1.81 0.86
CA PRO A 363 -20.31 0.46 0.38
C PRO A 363 -21.36 -0.14 -0.57
N SER A 364 -22.59 0.41 -0.63
CA SER A 364 -23.69 -0.08 -1.47
C SER A 364 -24.65 1.05 -1.88
N PRO A 365 -25.19 1.07 -3.12
CA PRO A 365 -25.05 0.04 -4.17
C PRO A 365 -23.65 0.00 -4.81
N ASP A 366 -23.31 -1.14 -5.43
CA ASP A 366 -22.08 -1.34 -6.19
C ASP A 366 -22.38 -1.73 -7.65
N PHE A 367 -21.39 -1.58 -8.52
CA PHE A 367 -21.39 -2.16 -9.86
C PHE A 367 -20.31 -3.25 -9.92
N ARG A 368 -20.75 -4.49 -10.17
CA ARG A 368 -19.88 -5.67 -10.22
C ARG A 368 -20.08 -6.48 -11.49
N PHE A 369 -19.00 -6.97 -12.06
CA PHE A 369 -19.03 -7.87 -13.22
C PHE A 369 -17.98 -8.96 -13.05
N GLN A 370 -18.19 -10.10 -13.70
CA GLN A 370 -17.25 -11.21 -13.69
C GLN A 370 -16.44 -11.24 -14.98
N ASN A 371 -15.15 -11.51 -14.85
CA ASN A 371 -14.32 -11.89 -15.99
C ASN A 371 -14.42 -13.40 -16.24
N ASP A 372 -15.30 -13.82 -17.14
CA ASP A 372 -15.48 -15.22 -17.55
C ASP A 372 -14.75 -15.57 -18.87
N THR A 373 -13.87 -14.69 -19.35
CA THR A 373 -13.20 -14.85 -20.66
C THR A 373 -12.09 -15.91 -20.66
N GLY A 374 -11.60 -16.30 -19.49
CA GLY A 374 -10.42 -17.16 -19.35
C GLY A 374 -9.09 -16.41 -19.55
N HIS A 375 -9.13 -15.12 -19.89
CA HIS A 375 -7.96 -14.27 -20.13
C HIS A 375 -8.00 -13.03 -19.22
N TRP A 376 -6.86 -12.36 -19.06
CA TRP A 376 -6.80 -11.12 -18.30
C TRP A 376 -7.51 -9.99 -19.06
N LEU A 377 -8.15 -9.10 -18.32
CA LEU A 377 -8.73 -7.88 -18.87
C LEU A 377 -7.99 -6.65 -18.35
N LEU A 378 -7.82 -5.63 -19.18
CA LEU A 378 -7.39 -4.31 -18.76
C LEU A 378 -8.54 -3.31 -18.95
N LEU A 379 -8.94 -2.67 -17.86
CA LEU A 379 -9.89 -1.56 -17.87
C LEU A 379 -9.11 -0.25 -18.05
N GLN A 380 -9.24 0.40 -19.20
CA GLN A 380 -8.57 1.67 -19.45
C GLN A 380 -9.58 2.75 -19.79
N ALA A 381 -9.43 3.91 -19.17
CA ALA A 381 -10.30 5.04 -19.44
C ALA A 381 -9.56 6.20 -20.10
N ASN A 382 -10.28 6.92 -20.96
CA ASN A 382 -9.87 8.19 -21.53
C ASN A 382 -10.87 9.28 -21.14
N PHE A 383 -10.40 10.28 -20.40
CA PHE A 383 -11.17 11.46 -20.00
C PHE A 383 -10.80 12.65 -20.89
N ASP A 384 -11.64 12.94 -21.88
CA ASP A 384 -11.44 14.05 -22.82
C ASP A 384 -12.25 15.27 -22.37
N GLN A 385 -11.58 16.19 -21.69
CA GLN A 385 -12.21 17.41 -21.19
C GLN A 385 -12.67 18.35 -22.31
N ALA A 386 -11.97 18.38 -23.45
CA ALA A 386 -12.30 19.25 -24.57
C ALA A 386 -13.58 18.79 -25.28
N LYS A 387 -13.72 17.47 -25.49
CA LYS A 387 -14.94 16.85 -26.06
C LYS A 387 -16.04 16.64 -25.02
N LYS A 388 -15.74 16.89 -23.74
CA LYS A 388 -16.60 16.62 -22.59
C LYS A 388 -17.11 15.16 -22.58
N GLN A 389 -16.19 14.23 -22.84
CA GLN A 389 -16.48 12.81 -23.02
C GLN A 389 -15.61 11.95 -22.10
N LEU A 390 -16.22 10.94 -21.48
CA LEU A 390 -15.52 9.85 -20.82
C LEU A 390 -15.69 8.58 -21.66
N THR A 391 -14.59 7.87 -21.88
CA THR A 391 -14.56 6.57 -22.57
C THR A 391 -13.91 5.54 -21.66
N PHE A 392 -14.45 4.32 -21.63
CA PHE A 392 -13.82 3.13 -21.05
C PHE A 392 -13.66 2.07 -22.13
N ASP A 393 -12.45 1.56 -22.25
CA ASP A 393 -12.06 0.46 -23.13
C ASP A 393 -11.69 -0.75 -22.27
N ILE A 394 -12.21 -1.92 -22.65
CA ILE A 394 -11.85 -3.20 -22.05
C ILE A 394 -10.99 -3.95 -23.06
N PHE A 395 -9.71 -4.06 -22.76
CA PHE A 395 -8.76 -4.84 -23.56
C PHE A 395 -8.59 -6.25 -23.00
N GLY A 396 -8.36 -7.23 -23.86
CA GLY A 396 -8.14 -8.63 -23.47
C GLY A 396 -7.84 -9.51 -24.69
N THR A 397 -8.04 -10.81 -24.55
CA THR A 397 -8.00 -11.75 -25.68
C THR A 397 -9.43 -12.06 -26.12
N ALA A 398 -9.74 -11.85 -27.40
CA ALA A 398 -11.06 -12.15 -27.94
C ALA A 398 -11.30 -13.67 -27.95
N ASP A 399 -12.40 -14.10 -27.34
CA ASP A 399 -12.86 -15.50 -27.32
C ASP A 399 -13.97 -15.78 -28.36
N GLY A 400 -14.20 -14.83 -29.27
CA GLY A 400 -15.20 -14.90 -30.32
C GLY A 400 -16.63 -14.53 -29.88
N ARG A 401 -16.84 -14.09 -28.63
CA ARG A 401 -18.17 -13.64 -28.19
C ARG A 401 -18.63 -12.38 -28.91
N GLN A 402 -19.93 -12.26 -29.11
CA GLN A 402 -20.58 -11.10 -29.70
C GLN A 402 -21.80 -10.70 -28.87
N THR A 403 -21.96 -9.40 -28.66
CA THR A 403 -23.08 -8.82 -27.90
C THR A 403 -24.08 -8.18 -28.84
N THR A 404 -25.36 -8.47 -28.62
CA THR A 404 -26.48 -7.71 -29.19
C THR A 404 -27.33 -7.13 -28.06
N ILE A 405 -27.68 -5.85 -28.18
CA ILE A 405 -28.62 -5.18 -27.29
C ILE A 405 -29.83 -4.75 -28.12
N ASP A 406 -31.01 -5.17 -27.69
CA ASP A 406 -32.29 -4.87 -28.33
C ASP A 406 -33.18 -4.10 -27.34
N GLY A 407 -33.55 -2.87 -27.72
CA GLY A 407 -34.26 -1.92 -26.86
C GLY A 407 -33.85 -0.46 -27.13
N PRO A 408 -34.31 0.49 -26.29
CA PRO A 408 -35.10 0.28 -25.08
C PRO A 408 -36.57 -0.02 -25.37
N TYR A 409 -37.22 -0.73 -24.46
CA TYR A 409 -38.66 -0.94 -24.44
C TYR A 409 -39.25 -0.23 -23.22
N PHE A 410 -40.33 0.51 -23.40
CA PHE A 410 -41.05 1.19 -22.31
C PHE A 410 -42.28 0.36 -21.93
N LEU A 411 -42.35 -0.06 -20.67
CA LEU A 411 -43.53 -0.71 -20.11
C LEU A 411 -44.56 0.31 -19.65
N SER A 412 -44.10 1.42 -19.09
CA SER A 412 -44.96 2.51 -18.62
C SER A 412 -44.16 3.79 -18.42
N THR A 413 -44.81 4.94 -18.56
CA THR A 413 -44.31 6.24 -18.15
C THR A 413 -45.29 6.87 -17.16
N SER A 414 -44.79 7.74 -16.29
CA SER A 414 -45.62 8.49 -15.34
C SER A 414 -45.15 9.94 -15.26
N PRO A 415 -46.07 10.92 -15.23
CA PRO A 415 -45.68 12.31 -15.04
C PRO A 415 -44.98 12.49 -13.68
N PRO A 416 -44.14 13.54 -13.53
CA PRO A 416 -43.62 13.89 -12.22
C PRO A 416 -44.76 14.25 -11.25
N PRO A 417 -44.63 13.99 -9.94
CA PRO A 417 -45.60 14.41 -8.95
C PRO A 417 -45.60 15.94 -8.78
N GLU A 418 -46.62 16.45 -8.09
CA GLU A 418 -46.69 17.87 -7.72
C GLU A 418 -45.45 18.34 -6.95
N PRO A 419 -45.02 19.61 -7.13
CA PRO A 419 -43.88 20.15 -6.40
C PRO A 419 -44.03 20.09 -4.89
N VAL A 420 -42.92 19.80 -4.21
CA VAL A 420 -42.83 19.80 -2.74
C VAL A 420 -42.17 21.09 -2.26
N TYR A 421 -42.83 21.80 -1.35
CA TYR A 421 -42.30 23.00 -0.70
C TYR A 421 -41.90 22.67 0.74
N GLU A 422 -40.64 22.97 1.09
CA GLU A 422 -40.10 22.84 2.44
C GLU A 422 -39.81 24.26 2.99
N ASP A 423 -40.31 24.58 4.17
CA ASP A 423 -40.08 25.89 4.79
C ASP A 423 -38.63 26.02 5.28
N ASP A 424 -38.00 27.15 4.96
CA ASP A 424 -36.62 27.48 5.32
C ASP A 424 -36.57 28.82 6.07
N PRO A 425 -36.37 28.80 7.41
CA PRO A 425 -36.32 30.02 8.22
C PRO A 425 -35.04 30.83 8.01
N THR A 426 -34.09 30.36 7.19
CA THR A 426 -32.87 31.11 6.85
C THR A 426 -33.08 32.01 5.62
N LEU A 427 -34.09 31.73 4.80
CA LEU A 427 -34.42 32.50 3.60
C LEU A 427 -35.50 33.56 3.90
N PRO A 428 -35.41 34.78 3.33
CA PRO A 428 -36.46 35.80 3.43
C PRO A 428 -37.82 35.29 2.96
N ALA A 429 -38.91 35.73 3.59
CA ALA A 429 -40.27 35.29 3.26
C ALA A 429 -40.68 35.48 1.79
N SER A 430 -40.04 36.40 1.05
CA SER A 430 -40.26 36.64 -0.38
C SER A 430 -39.49 35.69 -1.31
N GLN A 431 -38.60 34.85 -0.77
CA GLN A 431 -37.71 34.02 -1.56
C GLN A 431 -38.22 32.57 -1.64
N VAL A 432 -38.30 32.05 -2.87
CA VAL A 432 -38.47 30.62 -3.15
C VAL A 432 -37.25 30.16 -3.93
N LYS A 433 -36.55 29.14 -3.43
CA LYS A 433 -35.35 28.59 -4.04
C LYS A 433 -35.60 27.15 -4.48
N GLN A 434 -35.53 26.88 -5.78
CA GLN A 434 -35.57 25.51 -6.26
C GLN A 434 -34.29 24.76 -5.87
N VAL A 435 -34.44 23.56 -5.33
CA VAL A 435 -33.32 22.70 -4.90
C VAL A 435 -33.33 21.34 -5.60
N ASP A 436 -34.42 20.98 -6.27
CA ASP A 436 -34.51 19.75 -7.06
C ASP A 436 -35.46 19.95 -8.25
N THR A 437 -35.24 19.19 -9.32
CA THR A 437 -36.00 19.30 -10.57
C THR A 437 -36.95 18.12 -10.73
N ALA A 438 -38.12 18.36 -11.33
CA ALA A 438 -39.08 17.32 -11.60
C ALA A 438 -38.57 16.35 -12.68
N HIS A 439 -38.73 15.04 -12.46
CA HIS A 439 -38.42 14.00 -13.44
C HIS A 439 -39.60 13.07 -13.65
N ALA A 440 -39.96 12.81 -14.90
CA ALA A 440 -40.95 11.78 -15.22
C ALA A 440 -40.40 10.39 -14.84
N GLY A 441 -41.30 9.53 -14.34
CA GLY A 441 -41.00 8.13 -14.08
C GLY A 441 -41.10 7.30 -15.35
N ALA A 442 -40.39 6.18 -15.38
CA ALA A 442 -40.48 5.20 -16.46
C ALA A 442 -40.04 3.82 -15.98
N LYS A 443 -40.75 2.79 -16.44
CA LYS A 443 -40.29 1.40 -16.38
C LYS A 443 -39.80 1.01 -17.76
N VAL A 444 -38.51 0.73 -17.88
CA VAL A 444 -37.88 0.37 -19.15
C VAL A 444 -37.14 -0.95 -19.02
N TYR A 445 -36.97 -1.63 -20.13
CA TYR A 445 -36.06 -2.77 -20.22
C TYR A 445 -35.38 -2.82 -21.58
N PHE A 446 -34.27 -3.53 -21.65
CA PHE A 446 -33.68 -3.99 -22.90
C PHE A 446 -33.34 -5.47 -22.78
N LYS A 447 -33.23 -6.15 -23.92
CA LYS A 447 -32.75 -7.52 -23.99
C LYS A 447 -31.28 -7.51 -24.39
N ARG A 448 -30.44 -8.23 -23.66
CA ARG A 448 -29.04 -8.46 -24.05
C ARG A 448 -28.84 -9.93 -24.36
N LYS A 449 -28.25 -10.20 -25.52
CA LYS A 449 -27.83 -11.52 -25.94
C LYS A 449 -26.33 -11.52 -26.18
N VAL A 450 -25.62 -12.47 -25.60
CA VAL A 450 -24.19 -12.71 -25.87
C VAL A 450 -24.06 -14.12 -26.42
N THR A 451 -23.43 -14.25 -27.57
CA THR A 451 -23.25 -15.53 -28.28
C THR A 451 -21.79 -15.76 -28.58
N ARG A 452 -21.36 -17.03 -28.64
CA ARG A 452 -20.04 -17.44 -29.12
C ARG A 452 -20.26 -18.58 -30.12
N GLY A 453 -20.21 -18.26 -31.41
CA GLY A 453 -20.69 -19.17 -32.45
C GLY A 453 -22.19 -19.46 -32.26
N ASP A 454 -22.57 -20.73 -32.19
CA ASP A 454 -23.95 -21.16 -31.97
C ASP A 454 -24.33 -21.23 -30.47
N GLU A 455 -23.37 -21.06 -29.56
CA GLU A 455 -23.60 -21.08 -28.12
C GLU A 455 -24.15 -19.74 -27.64
N VAL A 456 -25.24 -19.77 -26.87
CA VAL A 456 -25.77 -18.60 -26.16
C VAL A 456 -25.17 -18.57 -24.76
N LEU A 457 -24.27 -17.62 -24.51
CA LEU A 457 -23.62 -17.44 -23.21
C LEU A 457 -24.51 -16.68 -22.22
N ILE A 458 -25.18 -15.64 -22.72
CA ILE A 458 -26.08 -14.78 -21.93
C ILE A 458 -27.33 -14.49 -22.77
N ASP A 459 -28.51 -14.67 -22.19
CA ASP A 459 -29.79 -14.21 -22.74
C ASP A 459 -30.60 -13.63 -21.57
N GLU A 460 -30.60 -12.30 -21.44
CA GLU A 460 -31.14 -11.61 -20.29
C GLU A 460 -32.03 -10.44 -20.66
N THR A 461 -32.99 -10.14 -19.78
CA THR A 461 -33.80 -8.93 -19.82
C THR A 461 -33.39 -8.03 -18.68
N VAL A 462 -32.76 -6.89 -18.99
CA VAL A 462 -32.28 -5.93 -18.00
C VAL A 462 -33.36 -4.89 -17.78
N ASN A 463 -33.88 -4.82 -16.57
CA ASN A 463 -34.93 -3.89 -16.18
C ASN A 463 -34.36 -2.66 -15.46
N SER A 464 -34.96 -1.50 -15.71
CA SER A 464 -34.75 -0.27 -14.96
C SER A 464 -36.10 0.32 -14.56
N ASN A 465 -36.25 0.61 -13.27
CA ASN A 465 -37.43 1.25 -12.72
C ASN A 465 -37.06 2.65 -12.21
N TYR A 466 -37.41 3.66 -12.98
CA TYR A 466 -37.22 5.06 -12.62
C TYR A 466 -38.50 5.61 -11.99
N ILE A 467 -38.43 5.99 -10.72
CA ILE A 467 -39.55 6.57 -10.01
C ILE A 467 -39.80 8.02 -10.48
N PRO A 468 -41.07 8.45 -10.60
CA PRO A 468 -41.38 9.85 -10.85
C PRO A 468 -40.89 10.69 -9.66
N TRP A 469 -40.27 11.83 -9.96
CA TRP A 469 -39.59 12.67 -8.99
C TRP A 469 -40.17 14.09 -8.98
N PRO A 470 -40.58 14.62 -7.82
CA PRO A 470 -41.14 15.96 -7.75
C PRO A 470 -40.04 17.01 -7.82
N ALA A 471 -40.36 18.19 -8.35
CA ALA A 471 -39.54 19.37 -8.08
C ALA A 471 -39.60 19.70 -6.59
N ARG A 472 -38.49 20.19 -6.03
CA ARG A 472 -38.44 20.62 -4.62
C ARG A 472 -38.02 22.07 -4.52
N TYR A 473 -38.70 22.80 -3.65
CA TYR A 473 -38.48 24.21 -3.40
C TYR A 473 -38.31 24.47 -1.90
N LEU A 474 -37.33 25.29 -1.54
CA LEU A 474 -37.23 25.90 -0.23
C LEU A 474 -37.98 27.22 -0.24
N ARG A 475 -38.98 27.37 0.63
CA ARG A 475 -39.77 28.59 0.79
C ARG A 475 -39.29 29.34 2.02
N GLY A 476 -38.85 30.58 1.85
CA GLY A 476 -38.40 31.37 2.98
C GLY A 476 -39.52 31.71 3.95
N THR A 477 -39.20 31.68 5.24
CA THR A 477 -40.11 32.07 6.32
C THR A 477 -39.49 33.08 7.28
N LYS A 478 -38.29 33.59 6.96
CA LYS A 478 -37.63 34.62 7.75
C LYS A 478 -38.37 35.95 7.58
N THR A 479 -38.99 36.39 8.66
CA THR A 479 -39.69 37.68 8.79
C THR A 479 -38.74 38.85 8.96
#